data_AF-A0A183HNS7-F1
#
_entry.id   AF-A0A183HNS7-F1
#
_cell.length_a   1.000
_cell.length_b   1.000
_cell.length_c   1.000
_cell.angle_alpha   90.00
_cell.angle_beta   90.00
_cell.angle_gamma   90.00
#
_symmetry.space_group_name_H-M   'P 1'
#
loop_
_entity.id
_entity.type
_entity.pdbx_description
1 polymer ?
#
loop_
_entity_poly.entity_id
_entity_poly.type
_entity_poly.pdbx_seq_one_letter_code
_entity_poly.pdbx_strand_id
1 'polypeptide(L)'
;MEAVPWRIPDIAKASHPSAWNVLTSLQVTILFVIGNAFYAGMQGVAPHLLDLSWKIGNGEYINIVPNWDSSRMALLHSSLVIQIIDSDFSLLSTLSLRTIGDAVVTSSLTWCGSEVLALKRTRQSLYLISLFSEMHIYDFESPVEIGIELDGIKVFTTNELVFLSQVPGFFLFFFFFFFFFFFFFFFEFALFFHLIQFLQTSHSIRNQLIKVFSTKEIEFIFI
;
A
#
# COMPACT_ATOMS: atom_id res chain seq x y z
N MET A 1 34.87 12.58 1.61
CA MET A 1 33.94 11.87 2.52
C MET A 1 34.57 10.52 2.84
N GLU A 2 34.66 10.14 4.11
CA GLU A 2 35.23 8.86 4.54
C GLU A 2 34.15 8.00 5.18
N ALA A 3 34.16 6.69 4.89
CA ALA A 3 33.28 5.75 5.54
C ALA A 3 33.77 5.51 6.97
N VAL A 4 32.98 5.91 7.96
CA VAL A 4 33.31 5.70 9.38
C VAL A 4 32.49 4.54 9.91
N PRO A 5 33.12 3.48 10.46
CA PRO A 5 32.37 2.38 11.07
C PRO A 5 31.70 2.87 12.35
N TRP A 6 30.37 2.84 12.38
CA TRP A 6 29.63 3.05 13.62
C TRP A 6 29.50 1.73 14.36
N ARG A 7 30.15 1.65 15.53
CA ARG A 7 30.04 0.53 16.45
C ARG A 7 29.05 0.91 17.54
N ILE A 8 28.03 0.09 17.73
CA ILE A 8 27.10 0.25 18.84
C ILE A 8 27.80 -0.29 20.09
N PRO A 9 28.19 0.56 21.06
CA PRO A 9 28.81 0.11 22.30
C PRO A 9 27.82 -0.82 23.02
N ASP A 10 28.32 -1.84 23.70
CA ASP A 10 27.54 -2.80 24.51
C ASP A 10 26.84 -3.96 23.79
N ILE A 11 26.62 -3.95 22.47
CA ILE A 11 26.15 -5.17 21.77
C ILE A 11 27.22 -6.26 21.80
N ALA A 12 28.51 -5.91 21.78
CA ALA A 12 29.60 -6.89 21.78
C ALA A 12 29.68 -7.78 23.04
N LYS A 13 28.94 -7.45 24.11
CA LYS A 13 28.86 -8.22 25.36
C LYS A 13 27.49 -8.88 25.58
N ALA A 14 26.50 -8.57 24.75
CA ALA A 14 25.14 -9.06 24.83
C ALA A 14 24.76 -9.89 23.59
N SER A 15 23.73 -10.70 23.71
CA SER A 15 23.09 -11.45 22.62
C SER A 15 22.87 -10.59 21.36
N HIS A 16 23.15 -11.17 20.19
CA HIS A 16 22.95 -10.52 18.89
C HIS A 16 21.52 -9.95 18.73
N PRO A 17 21.35 -8.79 18.08
CA PRO A 17 20.02 -8.24 17.82
C PRO A 17 19.23 -9.19 16.92
N SER A 18 17.97 -9.46 17.30
CA SER A 18 17.06 -10.33 16.53
C SER A 18 16.53 -9.62 15.27
N ALA A 19 16.37 -8.30 15.35
CA ALA A 19 16.06 -7.44 14.22
C ALA A 19 16.68 -6.06 14.42
N TRP A 20 17.06 -5.41 13.33
CA TRP A 20 17.56 -4.05 13.33
C TRP A 20 17.35 -3.39 11.97
N ASN A 21 17.25 -2.06 11.95
CA ASN A 21 17.27 -1.27 10.72
C ASN A 21 17.81 0.14 10.99
N VAL A 22 18.15 0.85 9.92
CA VAL A 22 18.62 2.24 9.94
C VAL A 22 17.49 3.15 9.50
N LEU A 23 17.23 4.19 10.28
CA LEU A 23 16.23 5.22 10.01
C LEU A 23 16.94 6.51 9.59
N THR A 24 16.42 7.18 8.57
CA THR A 24 17.11 8.32 7.93
C THR A 24 16.26 9.59 7.84
N SER A 25 15.24 9.77 8.69
CA SER A 25 14.29 10.89 8.60
C SER A 25 14.89 12.27 8.89
N LEU A 26 15.67 12.40 9.98
CA LEU A 26 16.32 13.66 10.40
C LEU A 26 17.79 13.45 10.78
N GLN A 27 18.04 12.36 11.51
CA GLN A 27 19.37 11.91 11.90
C GLN A 27 19.43 10.39 11.73
N VAL A 28 20.57 9.89 11.26
CA VAL A 28 20.80 8.45 11.12
C VAL A 28 20.68 7.79 12.49
N THR A 29 19.60 7.03 12.67
CA THR A 29 19.25 6.36 13.92
C THR A 29 19.19 4.87 13.65
N ILE A 30 19.85 4.06 14.48
CA ILE A 30 19.74 2.60 14.39
C ILE A 30 18.71 2.15 15.40
N LEU A 31 17.61 1.57 14.92
CA LEU A 31 16.65 0.87 15.76
C LEU A 31 17.02 -0.61 15.77
N PHE A 32 17.14 -1.21 16.95
CA PHE A 32 17.45 -2.63 17.09
C PHE A 32 16.77 -3.24 18.31
N VAL A 33 16.54 -4.55 18.24
CA VAL A 33 15.85 -5.32 19.27
C VAL A 33 16.75 -6.43 19.78
N ILE A 34 16.89 -6.53 21.10
CA ILE A 34 17.57 -7.64 21.77
C ILE A 34 16.57 -8.31 22.71
N GLY A 35 16.20 -9.56 22.41
CA GLY A 35 15.11 -10.24 23.09
C GLY A 35 13.78 -9.49 22.90
N ASN A 36 13.28 -8.87 23.97
CA ASN A 36 12.07 -8.03 23.95
C ASN A 36 12.35 -6.56 24.35
N ALA A 37 13.61 -6.12 24.27
CA ALA A 37 14.02 -4.76 24.56
C ALA A 37 14.36 -4.04 23.26
N PHE A 38 13.75 -2.86 23.07
CA PHE A 38 13.99 -2.00 21.92
C PHE A 38 15.00 -0.94 22.31
N TYR A 39 15.96 -0.69 21.42
CA TYR A 39 16.99 0.31 21.60
C TYR A 39 17.09 1.19 20.37
N ALA A 40 17.30 2.47 20.59
CA ALA A 40 17.66 3.41 19.54
C ALA A 40 19.07 3.96 19.82
N GLY A 41 19.93 3.86 18.81
CA GLY A 41 21.27 4.41 18.84
C GLY A 41 21.39 5.58 17.87
N MET A 42 22.24 6.55 18.20
CA MET A 42 22.70 7.60 17.28
C MET A 42 24.22 7.65 17.26
N GLN A 43 24.81 8.09 16.15
CA GLN A 43 26.28 8.11 16.03
C GLN A 43 26.89 8.98 17.13
N GLY A 44 27.86 8.43 17.86
CA GLY A 44 28.53 9.11 18.97
C GLY A 44 27.74 9.15 20.29
N VAL A 45 26.53 8.57 20.33
CA VAL A 45 25.67 8.51 21.53
C VAL A 45 25.45 7.04 21.91
N ALA A 46 25.47 6.75 23.22
CA ALA A 46 25.14 5.42 23.71
C ALA A 46 23.67 5.09 23.37
N PRO A 47 23.34 3.83 23.02
CA PRO A 47 21.97 3.42 22.79
C PRO A 47 21.10 3.66 24.02
N HIS A 48 19.91 4.20 23.80
CA HIS A 48 18.92 4.34 24.85
C HIS A 48 17.85 3.26 24.72
N LEU A 49 17.42 2.73 25.86
CA LEU A 49 16.31 1.78 25.95
C LEU A 49 14.99 2.54 25.70
N LEU A 50 14.15 2.01 24.82
CA LEU A 50 12.83 2.54 24.55
C LEU A 50 11.79 1.86 25.45
N ASP A 51 10.99 2.68 26.16
CA ASP A 51 9.87 2.19 26.96
C ASP A 51 8.60 2.16 26.10
N LEU A 52 8.30 1.00 25.54
CA LEU A 52 7.22 0.79 24.58
C LEU A 52 6.15 -0.11 25.22
N SER A 53 4.98 0.46 25.48
CA SER A 53 3.86 -0.25 26.12
C SER A 53 3.18 -1.28 25.23
N TRP A 54 3.28 -1.10 23.91
CA TRP A 54 2.65 -1.94 22.89
C TRP A 54 3.49 -3.14 22.46
N LYS A 55 4.71 -3.28 22.98
CA LYS A 55 5.61 -4.38 22.59
C LYS A 55 4.98 -5.74 22.90
N ILE A 56 5.13 -6.68 21.98
CA ILE A 56 4.60 -8.03 22.12
C ILE A 56 5.60 -8.85 22.92
N GLY A 57 5.13 -9.45 24.03
CA GLY A 57 5.91 -10.43 24.79
C GLY A 57 5.84 -11.84 24.18
N ASN A 58 6.70 -12.74 24.68
CA ASN A 58 6.75 -14.16 24.30
C ASN A 58 7.01 -14.38 22.80
N GLY A 59 8.26 -14.22 22.41
CA GLY A 59 8.73 -14.34 21.04
C GLY A 59 9.86 -13.35 20.80
N GLU A 60 10.07 -13.01 19.54
CA GLU A 60 11.07 -12.03 19.13
C GLU A 60 10.59 -11.27 17.90
N TYR A 61 11.02 -10.02 17.78
CA TYR A 61 10.88 -9.29 16.53
C TYR A 61 11.96 -9.77 15.57
N ILE A 62 11.52 -10.20 14.39
CA ILE A 62 12.37 -10.85 13.37
C ILE A 62 12.66 -9.93 12.17
N ASN A 63 11.89 -8.86 12.01
CA ASN A 63 12.12 -7.90 10.94
C ASN A 63 11.64 -6.50 11.32
N ILE A 64 12.37 -5.48 10.87
CA ILE A 64 12.04 -4.05 11.00
C ILE A 64 12.19 -3.46 9.61
N VAL A 65 11.12 -2.90 9.08
CA VAL A 65 11.10 -2.38 7.71
C VAL A 65 10.57 -0.94 7.74
N PRO A 66 11.43 0.08 7.61
CA PRO A 66 10.99 1.45 7.42
C PRO A 66 10.41 1.63 6.01
N ASN A 67 9.44 2.53 5.87
CA ASN A 67 9.07 3.03 4.54
C ASN A 67 10.16 3.96 4.00
N TRP A 68 10.03 4.36 2.73
CA TRP A 68 11.08 5.10 2.02
C TRP A 68 11.60 6.34 2.77
N ASP A 69 10.71 7.12 3.39
CA ASP A 69 11.06 8.35 4.11
C ASP A 69 11.29 8.14 5.61
N SER A 70 11.24 6.89 6.09
CA SER A 70 11.32 6.52 7.51
C SER A 70 10.26 7.21 8.40
N SER A 71 9.15 7.69 7.82
CA SER A 71 8.02 8.22 8.59
C SER A 71 7.24 7.13 9.31
N ARG A 72 7.25 5.90 8.76
CA ARG A 72 6.57 4.74 9.34
C ARG A 72 7.47 3.52 9.30
N MET A 73 7.27 2.62 10.25
CA MET A 73 7.98 1.35 10.30
C MET A 73 7.01 0.20 10.53
N ALA A 74 7.25 -0.90 9.82
CA ALA A 74 6.59 -2.17 10.05
C ALA A 74 7.52 -3.08 10.85
N LEU A 75 7.02 -3.58 11.96
CA LEU A 75 7.71 -4.50 12.87
C LEU A 75 7.05 -5.86 12.77
N LEU A 76 7.79 -6.88 12.32
CA LEU A 76 7.29 -8.24 12.22
C LEU A 76 7.74 -9.06 13.44
N HIS A 77 6.77 -9.57 14.19
CA HIS A 77 6.99 -10.48 15.31
C HIS A 77 6.94 -11.94 14.85
N SER A 78 7.65 -12.83 15.55
CA SER A 78 7.68 -14.27 15.25
C SER A 78 6.32 -14.96 15.35
N SER A 79 5.36 -14.36 16.06
CA SER A 79 3.94 -14.78 16.08
C SER A 79 3.15 -14.36 14.84
N LEU A 80 3.80 -13.89 13.78
CA LEU A 80 3.21 -13.41 12.53
C LEU A 80 2.26 -12.21 12.71
N VAL A 81 2.54 -11.39 13.72
CA VAL A 81 1.87 -10.11 13.95
C VAL A 81 2.78 -9.01 13.43
N ILE A 82 2.22 -8.10 12.64
CA ILE A 82 2.87 -6.90 12.14
C ILE A 82 2.34 -5.71 12.96
N GLN A 83 3.23 -4.97 13.59
CA GLN A 83 2.91 -3.69 14.22
C GLN A 83 3.44 -2.56 13.36
N ILE A 84 2.59 -1.59 13.10
CA ILE A 84 2.95 -0.38 12.36
C ILE A 84 3.12 0.72 13.38
N ILE A 85 4.28 1.36 13.34
CA ILE A 85 4.62 2.46 14.23
C ILE A 85 5.00 3.69 13.42
N ASP A 86 4.79 4.85 14.02
CA ASP A 86 5.30 6.11 13.50
C ASP A 86 6.79 6.28 13.87
N SER A 87 7.42 7.28 13.26
CA SER A 87 8.80 7.72 13.52
C SER A 87 9.09 8.11 14.98
N ASP A 88 8.06 8.46 15.76
CA ASP A 88 8.15 8.73 17.20
C ASP A 88 7.96 7.47 18.08
N PHE A 89 7.89 6.30 17.46
CA PHE A 89 7.64 4.99 18.09
C PHE A 89 6.24 4.83 18.69
N SER A 90 5.28 5.69 18.34
CA SER A 90 3.86 5.47 18.65
C SER A 90 3.28 4.33 17.80
N LEU A 91 2.40 3.52 18.39
CA LEU A 91 1.71 2.45 17.67
C LEU A 91 0.55 3.04 16.85
N LEU A 92 0.57 2.81 15.54
CA LEU A 92 -0.49 3.21 14.63
C LEU A 92 -1.49 2.08 14.37
N SER A 93 -1.01 0.86 14.15
CA SER A 93 -1.86 -0.28 13.81
C SER A 93 -1.20 -1.61 14.17
N THR A 94 -2.02 -2.64 14.36
CA THR A 94 -1.58 -4.02 14.57
C THR A 94 -2.36 -4.94 13.64
N LEU A 95 -1.65 -5.72 12.85
CA LEU A 95 -2.17 -6.59 11.81
C LEU A 95 -1.72 -8.03 12.08
N SER A 96 -2.64 -8.98 12.11
CA SER A 96 -2.30 -10.39 12.25
C SER A 96 -2.32 -11.07 10.88
N LEU A 97 -1.19 -11.63 10.46
CA LEU A 97 -1.14 -12.44 9.25
C LEU A 97 -1.86 -13.75 9.51
N ARG A 98 -2.91 -14.03 8.72
CA ARG A 98 -3.59 -15.32 8.77
C ARG A 98 -2.85 -16.28 7.83
N THR A 99 -2.02 -17.16 8.38
CA THR A 99 -1.42 -18.26 7.61
C THR A 99 -2.47 -19.35 7.39
N ILE A 100 -3.07 -19.38 6.20
CA ILE A 100 -3.81 -20.56 5.74
C ILE A 100 -2.82 -21.43 4.97
N GLY A 101 -2.32 -22.48 5.61
CA GLY A 101 -1.63 -23.61 4.95
C GLY A 101 -0.21 -23.37 4.41
N ASP A 102 0.19 -22.12 4.12
CA ASP A 102 1.47 -21.84 3.44
C ASP A 102 2.53 -21.19 4.33
N ALA A 103 3.79 -21.59 4.12
CA ALA A 103 4.96 -21.00 4.74
C ALA A 103 5.25 -19.61 4.13
N VAL A 104 4.85 -18.55 4.84
CA VAL A 104 5.10 -17.17 4.46
C VAL A 104 6.59 -16.84 4.51
N VAL A 105 7.11 -16.17 3.49
CA VAL A 105 8.52 -15.75 3.43
C VAL A 105 8.66 -14.42 4.17
N THR A 106 8.80 -14.47 5.49
CA THR A 106 8.86 -13.31 6.40
C THR A 106 9.98 -12.31 6.07
N SER A 107 11.07 -12.78 5.46
CA SER A 107 12.20 -11.93 5.02
C SER A 107 11.87 -11.02 3.85
N SER A 108 10.75 -11.26 3.15
CA SER A 108 10.35 -10.47 1.97
C SER A 108 9.41 -9.31 2.28
N LEU A 109 9.11 -9.06 3.56
CA LEU A 109 8.26 -7.94 3.96
C LEU A 109 8.89 -6.62 3.49
N THR A 110 8.16 -5.86 2.70
CA THR A 110 8.58 -4.55 2.20
C THR A 110 7.40 -3.60 2.13
N TRP A 111 7.67 -2.30 2.04
CA TRP A 111 6.63 -1.32 1.74
C TRP A 111 6.34 -1.26 0.23
N CYS A 112 5.07 -1.00 -0.09
CA CYS A 112 4.54 -0.66 -1.41
C CYS A 112 3.94 0.74 -1.28
N GLY A 113 4.79 1.76 -1.39
CA GLY A 113 4.44 3.14 -1.01
C GLY A 113 4.49 3.36 0.50
N SER A 114 3.55 4.12 1.05
CA SER A 114 3.54 4.57 2.45
C SER A 114 2.45 3.94 3.33
N GLU A 115 1.49 3.24 2.72
CA GLU A 115 0.28 2.73 3.40
C GLU A 115 -0.08 1.29 3.04
N VAL A 116 0.77 0.62 2.26
CA VAL A 116 0.58 -0.78 1.87
C VAL A 116 1.89 -1.53 2.11
N LEU A 117 1.79 -2.71 2.70
CA LEU A 117 2.90 -3.65 2.83
C LEU A 117 2.78 -4.74 1.77
N ALA A 118 3.90 -5.14 1.21
CA ALA A 118 4.01 -6.29 0.34
C ALA A 118 4.76 -7.43 1.04
N LEU A 119 4.30 -8.66 0.87
CA LEU A 119 4.90 -9.84 1.49
C LEU A 119 4.75 -11.05 0.57
N LYS A 120 5.83 -11.78 0.28
CA LYS A 120 5.75 -13.03 -0.48
C LYS A 120 5.08 -14.11 0.37
N ARG A 121 3.95 -14.61 -0.13
CA ARG A 121 3.25 -15.77 0.43
C ARG A 121 3.91 -17.06 -0.03
N THR A 122 4.12 -17.18 -1.34
CA THR A 122 4.81 -18.32 -1.96
C THR A 122 5.87 -17.81 -2.94
N ARG A 123 6.52 -18.72 -3.68
CA ARG A 123 7.41 -18.31 -4.78
C ARG A 123 6.68 -17.57 -5.89
N GLN A 124 5.38 -17.77 -6.04
CA GLN A 124 4.54 -17.30 -7.14
C GLN A 124 3.44 -16.33 -6.69
N SER A 125 3.40 -15.93 -5.42
CA SER A 125 2.31 -15.09 -4.93
C SER A 125 2.71 -14.08 -3.87
N LEU A 126 2.05 -12.92 -3.93
CA LEU A 126 2.26 -11.76 -3.08
C LEU A 126 0.98 -11.40 -2.32
N TYR A 127 1.14 -11.08 -1.04
CA TYR A 127 0.16 -10.31 -0.27
C TYR A 127 0.44 -8.82 -0.43
N LEU A 128 -0.60 -8.04 -0.73
CA LEU A 128 -0.64 -6.62 -0.45
C LEU A 128 -1.58 -6.37 0.73
N ILE A 129 -1.02 -5.82 1.81
CA ILE A 129 -1.69 -5.60 3.08
C ILE A 129 -1.83 -4.10 3.27
N SER A 130 -3.02 -3.58 2.99
CA SER A 130 -3.32 -2.17 3.25
C SER A 130 -3.45 -1.94 4.76
N LEU A 131 -3.00 -0.78 5.23
CA LEU A 131 -3.22 -0.36 6.61
C LEU A 131 -4.69 -0.01 6.91
N PHE A 132 -5.45 0.37 5.88
CA PHE A 132 -6.81 0.91 6.01
C PHE A 132 -7.88 0.09 5.27
N SER A 133 -7.46 -0.87 4.44
CA SER A 133 -8.33 -1.66 3.57
C SER A 133 -8.12 -3.16 3.77
N GLU A 134 -8.74 -3.95 2.91
CA GLU A 134 -8.58 -5.39 2.86
C GLU A 134 -7.20 -5.82 2.34
N MET A 135 -6.86 -7.06 2.65
CA MET A 135 -5.68 -7.74 2.12
C MET A 135 -5.98 -8.30 0.73
N HIS A 136 -5.09 -8.04 -0.22
CA HIS A 136 -5.19 -8.55 -1.59
C HIS A 136 -4.09 -9.58 -1.86
N ILE A 137 -4.43 -10.58 -2.68
CA ILE A 137 -3.50 -11.62 -3.13
C ILE A 137 -3.28 -11.44 -4.63
N TYR A 138 -2.02 -11.43 -5.04
CA TYR A 138 -1.60 -11.42 -6.43
C TYR A 138 -0.84 -12.71 -6.72
N ASP A 139 -1.40 -13.53 -7.60
CA ASP A 139 -0.81 -14.78 -8.05
C ASP A 139 -0.17 -14.58 -9.44
N PHE A 140 1.00 -15.19 -9.64
CA PHE A 140 1.82 -15.09 -10.83
C PHE A 140 2.15 -16.49 -11.35
N GLU A 141 2.32 -16.63 -12.67
CA GLU A 141 2.62 -17.94 -13.28
C GLU A 141 4.04 -18.44 -12.99
N SER A 142 4.97 -17.53 -12.69
CA SER A 142 6.39 -17.83 -12.50
C SER A 142 6.95 -17.18 -11.23
N PRO A 143 8.14 -17.59 -10.75
CA PRO A 143 8.69 -17.08 -9.51
C PRO A 143 8.83 -15.56 -9.50
N VAL A 144 8.46 -14.97 -8.36
CA VAL A 144 8.39 -13.52 -8.17
C VAL A 144 9.67 -13.01 -7.52
N GLU A 145 10.27 -12.00 -8.14
CA GLU A 145 11.30 -11.13 -7.55
C GLU A 145 10.74 -9.71 -7.36
N ILE A 146 11.14 -9.05 -6.26
CA ILE A 146 10.62 -7.72 -5.89
C ILE A 146 11.76 -6.72 -5.95
N GLY A 147 11.57 -5.65 -6.71
CA GLY A 147 12.35 -4.42 -6.62
C GLY A 147 11.55 -3.33 -5.91
N ILE A 148 12.18 -2.64 -4.96
CA ILE A 148 11.54 -1.59 -4.17
C ILE A 148 11.63 -0.26 -4.93
N GLU A 149 10.53 0.49 -4.99
CA GLU A 149 10.44 1.85 -5.54
C GLU A 149 9.78 2.78 -4.52
N LEU A 150 9.84 4.09 -4.77
CA LEU A 150 9.27 5.12 -3.88
C LEU A 150 7.77 4.91 -3.62
N ASP A 151 7.02 4.73 -4.69
CA ASP A 151 5.55 4.74 -4.68
C ASP A 151 4.93 3.35 -4.86
N GLY A 152 5.75 2.29 -4.78
CA GLY A 152 5.29 0.95 -5.07
C GLY A 152 6.42 -0.08 -5.14
N ILE A 153 6.13 -1.18 -5.81
CA ILE A 153 7.08 -2.27 -6.05
C ILE A 153 7.06 -2.69 -7.51
N LYS A 154 8.24 -3.02 -8.03
CA LYS A 154 8.41 -3.73 -9.30
C LYS A 154 8.38 -5.22 -9.00
N VAL A 155 7.49 -5.93 -9.67
CA VAL A 155 7.38 -7.38 -9.64
C VAL A 155 7.95 -7.91 -10.94
N PHE A 156 9.07 -8.62 -10.82
CA PHE A 156 9.72 -9.30 -11.93
C PHE A 156 9.34 -10.77 -11.89
N THR A 157 8.90 -11.28 -13.03
CA THR A 157 8.70 -12.71 -13.26
C THR A 157 9.45 -13.11 -14.53
N THR A 158 9.42 -14.38 -14.93
CA THR A 158 10.07 -14.79 -16.19
C THR A 158 9.38 -14.22 -17.43
N ASN A 159 8.08 -13.90 -17.31
CA ASN A 159 7.22 -13.60 -18.44
C ASN A 159 6.68 -12.16 -18.44
N GLU A 160 6.70 -11.49 -17.29
CA GLU A 160 6.10 -10.16 -17.12
C GLU A 160 6.89 -9.27 -16.14
N LEU A 161 6.71 -7.97 -16.33
CA LEU A 161 7.14 -6.91 -15.43
C LEU A 161 5.89 -6.13 -15.02
N VAL A 162 5.54 -6.20 -13.74
CA VAL A 162 4.34 -5.53 -13.20
C VAL A 162 4.78 -4.50 -12.18
N PHE A 163 4.27 -3.28 -12.31
CA PHE A 163 4.41 -2.27 -11.26
C PHE A 163 3.14 -2.27 -10.40
N LEU A 164 3.29 -2.59 -9.11
CA LEU A 164 2.22 -2.50 -8.13
C LEU A 164 2.44 -1.24 -7.31
N SER A 165 1.50 -0.31 -7.36
CA SER A 165 1.53 0.94 -6.60
C SER A 165 0.34 1.06 -5.69
N GLN A 166 0.52 1.77 -4.57
CA GLN A 166 -0.63 2.21 -3.78
C GLN A 166 -1.43 3.27 -4.57
N VAL A 167 -2.76 3.17 -4.52
CA VAL A 167 -3.65 4.20 -5.08
C VAL A 167 -4.35 4.89 -3.90
N PRO A 168 -4.20 6.21 -3.72
CA PRO A 168 -4.89 6.90 -2.64
C PRO A 168 -6.41 6.74 -2.77
N GLY A 169 -7.11 6.46 -1.67
CA GLY A 169 -8.56 6.22 -1.69
C GLY A 169 -9.38 7.34 -2.34
N PHE A 170 -8.94 8.59 -2.21
CA PHE A 170 -9.54 9.75 -2.91
C PHE A 170 -9.43 9.64 -4.45
N PHE A 171 -8.31 9.16 -4.97
CA PHE A 171 -8.13 8.96 -6.41
C PHE A 171 -8.95 7.80 -6.95
N LEU A 172 -9.22 6.77 -6.13
CA LEU A 172 -10.08 5.67 -6.53
C LEU A 172 -11.53 6.15 -6.70
N PHE A 173 -12.03 6.98 -5.77
CA PHE A 173 -13.33 7.66 -5.93
C PHE A 173 -13.35 8.56 -7.16
N PHE A 174 -12.31 9.38 -7.37
CA PHE A 174 -12.27 10.29 -8.52
C PHE A 174 -12.15 9.54 -9.86
N PHE A 175 -11.35 8.47 -9.92
CA PHE A 175 -11.21 7.62 -11.11
C PHE A 175 -12.50 6.87 -11.43
N PHE A 176 -13.14 6.25 -10.43
CA PHE A 176 -14.45 5.61 -10.64
C PHE A 176 -15.52 6.63 -11.01
N PHE A 177 -15.59 7.78 -10.33
CA PHE A 177 -16.54 8.83 -10.63
C PHE A 177 -16.32 9.39 -12.04
N PHE A 178 -15.09 9.69 -12.41
CA PHE A 178 -14.75 10.21 -13.74
C PHE A 178 -15.01 9.18 -14.83
N PHE A 179 -14.58 7.92 -14.64
CA PHE A 179 -14.83 6.85 -15.60
C PHE A 179 -16.32 6.56 -15.78
N PHE A 180 -17.08 6.49 -14.68
CA PHE A 180 -18.52 6.26 -14.71
C PHE A 180 -19.27 7.45 -15.34
N PHE A 181 -18.91 8.68 -14.97
CA PHE A 181 -19.50 9.89 -15.56
C PHE A 181 -19.20 9.98 -17.06
N PHE A 182 -17.96 9.70 -17.48
CA PHE A 182 -17.57 9.75 -18.88
C PHE A 182 -18.24 8.63 -19.69
N PHE A 183 -18.30 7.41 -19.16
CA PHE A 183 -18.98 6.29 -19.81
C PHE A 183 -20.49 6.55 -19.93
N PHE A 184 -21.13 7.04 -18.87
CA PHE A 184 -22.56 7.39 -18.88
C PHE A 184 -22.85 8.52 -19.86
N PHE A 185 -22.04 9.59 -19.86
CA PHE A 185 -22.21 10.71 -20.76
C PHE A 185 -22.02 10.32 -22.22
N PHE A 186 -21.00 9.49 -22.55
CA PHE A 186 -20.80 8.99 -23.91
C PHE A 186 -21.89 8.01 -24.34
N PHE A 187 -22.39 7.18 -23.43
CA PHE A 187 -23.48 6.25 -23.73
C PHE A 187 -24.79 7.01 -24.03
N GLU A 188 -25.15 7.99 -23.21
CA GLU A 188 -26.30 8.88 -23.43
C GLU A 188 -26.17 9.66 -24.75
N PHE A 189 -24.97 10.21 -25.05
CA PHE A 189 -24.73 10.93 -26.31
C PHE A 189 -24.80 10.01 -27.52
N ALA A 190 -24.28 8.78 -27.42
CA ALA A 190 -24.35 7.79 -28.48
C ALA A 190 -25.80 7.36 -28.73
N LEU A 191 -26.60 7.15 -27.67
CA LEU A 191 -28.02 6.83 -27.78
C LEU A 191 -28.82 7.97 -28.41
N PHE A 192 -28.52 9.21 -28.02
CA PHE A 192 -29.14 10.41 -28.58
C PHE A 192 -28.80 10.58 -30.07
N PHE A 193 -27.54 10.39 -30.46
CA PHE A 193 -27.14 10.41 -31.87
C PHE A 193 -27.82 9.31 -32.68
N HIS A 194 -27.91 8.10 -32.13
CA HIS A 194 -28.60 7.01 -32.81
C HIS A 194 -30.11 7.27 -32.94
N LEU A 195 -30.73 7.88 -31.93
CA LEU A 195 -32.13 8.30 -31.97
C LEU A 195 -32.35 9.41 -33.03
N ILE A 196 -31.48 10.41 -33.11
CA ILE A 196 -31.52 11.44 -34.16
C ILE A 196 -31.38 10.80 -35.54
N GLN A 197 -30.45 9.87 -35.71
CA GLN A 197 -30.21 9.21 -36.99
C GLN A 197 -31.39 8.31 -37.41
N PHE A 198 -32.04 7.66 -36.44
CA PHE A 198 -33.29 6.91 -36.64
C PHE A 198 -34.45 7.85 -37.00
N LEU A 199 -34.56 9.01 -36.35
CA LEU A 199 -35.57 10.02 -36.65
C LEU A 199 -35.36 10.69 -38.01
N GLN A 200 -34.12 10.81 -38.49
CA GLN A 200 -33.80 11.36 -39.81
C GLN A 200 -34.09 10.37 -40.96
N THR A 201 -33.97 9.07 -40.72
CA THR A 201 -34.24 8.03 -41.72
C THR A 201 -35.72 7.64 -41.82
N SER A 202 -36.51 7.89 -40.77
CA SER A 202 -37.95 7.64 -40.76
C SER A 202 -38.77 8.90 -41.09
N HIS A 203 -39.04 9.12 -42.38
CA HIS A 203 -39.86 10.24 -42.86
C HIS A 203 -41.29 10.25 -42.30
N SER A 204 -41.80 9.10 -41.85
CA SER A 204 -43.16 8.93 -41.30
C SER A 204 -43.27 9.40 -39.83
N ILE A 205 -42.21 9.22 -39.03
CA ILE A 205 -42.21 9.54 -37.59
C ILE A 205 -41.97 11.04 -37.34
N ARG A 206 -41.21 11.70 -38.22
CA ARG A 206 -40.87 13.14 -38.13
C ARG A 206 -42.10 14.05 -38.00
N ASN A 207 -43.20 13.74 -38.69
CA ASN A 207 -44.41 14.57 -38.66
C ASN A 207 -45.31 14.33 -37.44
N GLN A 208 -45.18 13.20 -36.74
CA GLN A 208 -45.94 12.94 -35.51
C GLN A 208 -45.27 13.58 -34.29
N LEU A 209 -43.93 13.61 -34.22
CA LEU A 209 -43.20 14.18 -33.08
C LEU A 209 -43.18 15.72 -33.05
N ILE A 210 -43.16 16.40 -34.20
CA ILE A 210 -43.29 17.87 -34.27
C ILE A 210 -44.63 18.34 -33.66
N LYS A 211 -45.68 17.51 -33.73
CA LYS A 211 -46.98 17.79 -33.09
C LYS A 211 -46.98 17.60 -31.57
N VAL A 212 -46.10 16.77 -31.03
CA VAL A 212 -45.99 16.50 -29.59
C VAL A 212 -45.08 17.51 -28.89
N PHE A 213 -44.02 17.99 -29.55
CA PHE A 213 -43.12 19.01 -28.98
C PHE A 213 -43.64 20.45 -29.09
N SER A 214 -44.64 20.72 -29.95
CA SER A 214 -45.29 22.04 -30.01
C SER A 214 -46.25 22.32 -28.82
N THR A 215 -46.52 21.33 -27.96
CA THR A 215 -47.53 21.45 -26.89
C THR A 215 -46.99 21.20 -25.48
N LYS A 216 -45.68 21.01 -25.30
CA LYS A 216 -45.07 20.98 -23.97
C LYS A 216 -43.92 21.97 -23.88
N GLU A 217 -44.22 23.11 -23.27
CA GLU A 217 -43.23 24.01 -22.67
C GLU A 217 -42.29 23.16 -21.79
N ILE A 218 -41.01 23.17 -22.14
CA ILE A 218 -39.96 22.61 -21.30
C ILE A 218 -39.47 23.78 -20.43
N GLU A 219 -40.08 23.96 -19.26
CA GLU A 219 -39.46 24.68 -18.15
C GLU A 219 -38.35 23.81 -17.58
N PHE A 220 -37.09 24.11 -17.93
CA PHE A 220 -35.94 23.67 -17.13
C PHE A 220 -35.73 24.70 -16.03
N ILE A 221 -36.21 24.37 -14.82
CA ILE A 221 -35.79 25.05 -13.59
C ILE A 221 -34.38 24.55 -13.26
N PHE A 222 -33.41 25.46 -13.28
CA PHE A 222 -32.12 25.27 -12.63
C PHE A 222 -32.31 25.36 -11.11
N ILE A 223 -32.02 24.28 -10.39
CA ILE A 223 -31.57 24.30 -8.98
C ILE A 223 -30.33 23.40 -8.90
#